data_AF-A0A368GRR5-F1
#
_entry.id   AF-A0A368GRR5-F1
#
_cell.length_a   1.000
_cell.length_b   1.000
_cell.length_c   1.000
_cell.angle_alpha   90.00
_cell.angle_beta   90.00
_cell.angle_gamma   90.00
#
_symmetry.space_group_name_H-M   'P 1'
#
loop_
_entity.id
_entity.type
_entity.pdbx_description
1 polymer ?
#
loop_
_entity_poly.entity_id
_entity_poly.type
_entity_poly.pdbx_seq_one_letter_code
_entity_poly.pdbx_strand_id
1 'polypeptide(L)'
;MFQAIGLSQPQIRDFRKAASEVQDRINRNNTRSELVCLKNENLIQSNSADLNKVIIPKEQIKLMETIGEGTFSVVKRALWYHPSGVKKDVAVKILRDISPSLVEDLQVEASHLLKLQHSNLIRMYGIVQQ
;
A
#
# COMPACT_ATOMS: atom_id res chain seq x y z
N MET A 1 8.63 -24.97 24.37
CA MET A 1 9.37 -23.72 24.04
C MET A 1 9.53 -22.81 25.26
N PHE A 2 8.48 -22.42 26.00
CA PHE A 2 8.62 -21.55 27.19
C PHE A 2 9.01 -22.24 28.51
N GLN A 3 8.60 -23.49 28.75
CA GLN A 3 9.09 -24.25 29.91
C GLN A 3 10.57 -24.66 29.78
N ALA A 4 11.06 -24.79 28.53
CA ALA A 4 12.45 -25.11 28.24
C ALA A 4 13.42 -23.98 28.62
N ILE A 5 12.90 -22.77 28.85
CA ILE A 5 13.65 -21.60 29.34
C ILE A 5 13.34 -21.28 30.80
N GLY A 6 12.81 -22.25 31.57
CA GLY A 6 12.66 -22.15 33.02
C GLY A 6 11.41 -21.40 33.52
N LEU A 7 10.47 -21.04 32.63
CA LEU A 7 9.23 -20.37 33.06
C LEU A 7 8.24 -21.36 33.67
N SER A 8 7.68 -20.98 34.82
CA SER A 8 6.61 -21.73 35.49
C SER A 8 5.27 -21.56 34.75
N GLN A 9 4.35 -22.51 34.94
CA GLN A 9 3.03 -22.48 34.28
C GLN A 9 2.21 -21.20 34.56
N PRO A 10 2.19 -20.65 35.79
CA PRO A 10 1.56 -19.35 36.03
C PRO A 10 2.19 -18.22 35.19
N GLN A 11 3.51 -18.15 35.12
CA GLN A 11 4.23 -17.12 34.36
C GLN A 11 3.96 -17.22 32.85
N ILE A 12 3.87 -18.43 32.30
CA ILE A 12 3.55 -18.66 30.89
C ILE A 12 2.11 -18.19 30.58
N ARG A 13 1.17 -18.46 31.48
CA ARG A 13 -0.21 -18.02 31.35
C ARG A 13 -0.32 -16.50 31.40
N ASP A 14 0.37 -15.87 32.34
CA ASP A 14 0.33 -14.42 32.51
C ASP A 14 0.99 -13.71 31.30
N PHE A 15 2.10 -14.26 30.80
CA PHE A 15 2.75 -13.76 29.58
C PHE A 15 1.82 -13.85 28.36
N ARG A 16 1.15 -14.99 28.16
CA ARG A 16 0.19 -15.15 27.04
C ARG A 16 -0.98 -14.19 27.14
N LYS A 17 -1.49 -13.96 28.36
CA LYS A 17 -2.57 -12.99 28.60
C LYS A 17 -2.11 -11.58 28.24
N ALA A 18 -0.94 -11.16 28.72
CA ALA A 18 -0.38 -9.85 28.40
C ALA A 18 -0.12 -9.68 26.88
N ALA A 19 0.41 -10.70 26.21
CA ALA A 19 0.63 -10.67 24.76
C ALA A 19 -0.69 -10.54 23.97
N SER A 20 -1.75 -11.24 24.39
CA SER A 20 -3.09 -11.10 23.81
C SER A 20 -3.65 -9.70 23.99
N GLU A 21 -3.50 -9.11 25.18
CA GLU A 21 -3.96 -7.73 25.45
C GLU A 21 -3.22 -6.68 24.61
N VAL A 22 -1.91 -6.87 24.38
CA VAL A 22 -1.12 -6.01 23.48
C VAL A 22 -1.61 -6.15 22.04
N GLN A 23 -1.89 -7.37 21.58
CA GLN A 23 -2.42 -7.62 20.25
C GLN A 23 -3.80 -6.96 20.05
N ASP A 24 -4.68 -7.05 21.05
CA ASP A 24 -6.00 -6.42 21.02
C ASP A 24 -5.93 -4.89 21.03
N ARG A 25 -4.90 -4.29 21.65
CA ARG A 25 -4.66 -2.84 21.59
C ARG A 25 -4.15 -2.41 20.22
N ILE A 26 -3.25 -3.18 19.61
CA ILE A 26 -2.77 -2.90 18.25
C ILE A 26 -3.93 -2.99 17.25
N ASN A 27 -4.77 -4.02 17.35
CA ASN A 27 -5.94 -4.18 16.48
C ASN A 27 -6.95 -3.02 16.66
N ARG A 28 -7.21 -2.60 17.91
CA ARG A 28 -8.05 -1.41 18.20
C ARG A 28 -7.45 -0.10 17.72
N ASN A 29 -6.13 0.06 17.77
CA ASN A 29 -5.48 1.26 17.24
C ASN A 29 -5.53 1.27 15.71
N ASN A 30 -5.52 0.12 15.04
CA ASN A 30 -5.77 0.03 13.61
C ASN A 30 -7.22 0.44 13.25
N THR A 31 -8.19 0.21 14.16
CA THR A 31 -9.58 0.66 14.00
C THR A 31 -9.80 2.15 14.34
N ARG A 32 -8.86 2.77 15.07
CA ARG A 32 -8.97 4.17 15.56
C ARG A 32 -7.95 5.13 14.92
N SER A 33 -7.05 4.64 14.07
CA SER A 33 -6.47 5.45 13.02
C SER A 33 -7.63 5.93 12.17
N GLU A 34 -8.13 7.11 12.49
CA GLU A 34 -9.10 7.83 11.68
C GLU A 34 -8.41 8.11 10.36
N LEU A 35 -8.49 7.14 9.44
CA LEU A 35 -8.36 7.39 8.03
C LEU A 35 -9.43 8.43 7.75
N VAL A 36 -9.03 9.70 7.75
CA VAL A 36 -9.86 10.80 7.26
C VAL A 36 -10.00 10.57 5.76
N CYS A 37 -10.88 9.64 5.41
CA CYS A 37 -11.40 9.50 4.07
C CYS A 37 -12.23 10.76 3.85
N LEU A 38 -11.60 11.79 3.29
CA LEU A 38 -12.33 12.88 2.67
C LEU A 38 -13.26 12.24 1.65
N LYS A 39 -14.57 12.21 1.95
CA LYS A 39 -15.59 11.78 1.00
C LYS A 39 -15.51 12.74 -0.17
N ASN A 40 -14.87 12.32 -1.24
CA ASN A 40 -14.99 13.00 -2.51
C ASN A 40 -16.34 12.60 -3.08
N GLU A 41 -17.28 13.54 -3.11
CA GLU A 41 -18.64 13.33 -3.63
C GLU A 41 -18.66 12.94 -5.12
N ASN A 42 -17.51 13.03 -5.80
CA ASN A 42 -17.31 12.61 -7.18
C ASN A 42 -16.89 11.14 -7.36
N LEU A 43 -16.85 10.33 -6.29
CA LEU A 43 -16.39 8.95 -6.40
C LEU A 43 -17.56 7.95 -6.38
N ILE A 44 -17.80 7.34 -7.53
CA ILE A 44 -18.63 6.15 -7.69
C ILE A 44 -18.16 5.09 -6.66
N GLN A 45 -19.11 4.54 -5.92
CA GLN A 45 -18.89 3.43 -4.99
C GLN A 45 -18.32 2.23 -5.76
N SER A 46 -17.00 2.09 -5.80
CA SER A 46 -16.38 0.97 -6.50
C SER A 46 -15.62 0.07 -5.54
N ASN A 47 -16.27 -1.06 -5.31
CA ASN A 47 -15.66 -2.35 -4.99
C ASN A 47 -14.54 -2.65 -6.01
N SER A 48 -13.60 -3.53 -5.67
CA SER A 48 -12.34 -3.90 -6.37
C SER A 48 -12.27 -3.89 -7.92
N ALA A 49 -13.39 -3.86 -8.63
CA ALA A 49 -13.52 -3.74 -10.09
C ALA A 49 -12.94 -2.46 -10.72
N ASP A 50 -12.71 -1.37 -9.98
CA ASP A 50 -12.25 -0.10 -10.59
C ASP A 50 -10.74 -0.02 -10.86
N LEU A 51 -9.91 -0.88 -10.28
CA LEU A 51 -8.47 -0.88 -10.54
C LEU A 51 -8.15 -1.21 -12.01
N ASN A 52 -8.98 -2.02 -12.66
CA ASN A 52 -8.81 -2.40 -14.06
C ASN A 52 -8.89 -1.20 -15.02
N LYS A 53 -9.57 -0.10 -14.63
CA LYS A 53 -9.66 1.11 -15.45
C LYS A 53 -8.44 2.02 -15.35
N VAL A 54 -7.58 1.78 -14.37
CA VAL A 54 -6.39 2.61 -14.06
C VAL A 54 -5.10 1.82 -14.24
N ILE A 55 -5.16 0.69 -14.93
CA ILE A 55 -3.98 -0.03 -15.40
C ILE A 55 -3.36 0.77 -16.55
N ILE A 56 -2.09 1.14 -16.37
CA ILE A 56 -1.29 1.82 -17.38
C ILE A 56 -0.45 0.76 -18.09
N PRO A 57 -0.57 0.60 -19.42
CA PRO A 57 0.28 -0.31 -20.19
C PRO A 57 1.75 0.03 -19.99
N LYS A 58 2.58 -0.99 -19.82
CA LYS A 58 4.02 -0.82 -19.57
C LYS A 58 4.72 -0.07 -20.70
N GLU A 59 4.24 -0.22 -21.93
CA GLU A 59 4.75 0.43 -23.14
C GLU A 59 4.57 1.95 -23.09
N GLN A 60 3.61 2.44 -22.30
CA GLN A 60 3.40 3.88 -22.08
C GLN A 60 4.37 4.45 -21.05
N ILE A 61 5.16 3.63 -20.36
CA ILE A 61 6.08 4.07 -19.30
C ILE A 61 7.52 3.83 -19.74
N LYS A 62 8.27 4.92 -19.91
CA LYS A 62 9.72 4.87 -20.11
C LYS A 62 10.43 5.20 -18.80
N LEU A 63 10.96 4.18 -18.14
CA LEU A 63 11.77 4.33 -16.94
C LEU A 63 13.09 5.07 -17.25
N MET A 64 13.51 5.94 -16.33
CA MET A 64 14.73 6.73 -16.40
C MET A 64 15.63 6.43 -15.19
N GLU A 65 16.29 7.44 -14.64
CA GLU A 65 17.17 7.30 -13.48
C GLU A 65 16.42 6.93 -12.19
N THR A 66 17.15 6.29 -11.27
CA THR A 66 16.69 6.08 -9.89
C THR A 66 16.74 7.41 -9.14
N ILE A 67 15.63 7.78 -8.51
CA ILE A 67 15.51 8.99 -7.69
C ILE A 67 15.34 8.67 -6.19
N GLY A 68 15.15 7.40 -5.86
CA GLY A 68 15.10 6.93 -4.48
C GLY A 68 15.23 5.42 -4.39
N GLU A 69 15.87 4.94 -3.33
CA GLU A 69 16.04 3.53 -3.06
C GLU A 69 15.75 3.25 -1.59
N GLY A 70 14.85 2.30 -1.35
CA GLY A 70 14.58 1.77 -0.03
C GLY A 70 14.76 0.25 -0.03
N THR A 71 14.59 -0.37 1.14
CA THR A 71 14.74 -1.82 1.30
C THR A 71 13.83 -2.61 0.35
N PHE A 72 12.54 -2.24 0.30
CA PHE A 72 11.50 -2.99 -0.40
C PHE A 72 11.10 -2.40 -1.75
N SER A 73 11.67 -1.26 -2.15
CA SER A 73 11.30 -0.60 -3.39
C SER A 73 12.38 0.30 -3.94
N VAL A 74 12.36 0.46 -5.26
CA VAL A 74 13.10 1.53 -5.97
C VAL A 74 12.09 2.51 -6.54
N VAL A 75 12.37 3.80 -6.41
CA VAL A 75 11.61 4.85 -7.08
C VAL A 75 12.45 5.36 -8.25
N LYS A 76 11.90 5.30 -9.45
CA LYS A 76 12.52 5.85 -10.66
C LYS A 76 11.73 7.03 -11.18
N ARG A 77 12.43 8.01 -11.74
CA ARG A 77 11.79 8.97 -12.65
C ARG A 77 11.39 8.22 -13.93
N ALA A 78 10.28 8.60 -14.53
CA ALA A 78 9.82 8.03 -15.78
C ALA A 78 9.06 9.06 -16.62
N LEU A 79 9.04 8.84 -17.93
CA LEU A 79 8.12 9.52 -18.84
C LEU A 79 6.91 8.63 -19.10
N TRP A 80 5.73 9.16 -18.79
CA TRP A 80 4.46 8.56 -19.18
C TRP A 80 3.95 9.18 -20.48
N TYR A 81 3.79 8.35 -21.51
CA TYR A 81 3.17 8.69 -22.79
C TYR A 81 1.66 8.47 -22.69
N HIS A 82 0.95 9.50 -22.23
CA HIS A 82 -0.49 9.43 -22.01
C HIS A 82 -1.22 9.23 -23.35
N PRO A 83 -2.32 8.44 -23.39
CA PRO A 83 -3.11 8.22 -24.61
C PRO A 83 -3.62 9.50 -25.29
N SER A 84 -3.77 10.60 -24.54
CA SER A 84 -4.13 11.90 -25.10
C SER A 84 -2.99 12.59 -25.90
N GLY A 85 -1.85 11.92 -26.08
CA GLY A 85 -0.67 12.45 -26.77
C GLY A 85 0.26 13.32 -25.91
N VAL A 86 -0.08 13.52 -24.63
CA VAL A 86 0.74 14.33 -23.70
C VAL A 86 1.80 13.45 -23.04
N LYS A 87 3.02 13.98 -22.92
CA LYS A 87 4.08 13.37 -22.10
C LYS A 87 4.06 13.99 -20.71
N LYS A 88 4.09 13.15 -19.68
CA LYS A 88 4.13 13.58 -18.28
C LYS A 88 5.32 12.94 -17.56
N ASP A 89 6.09 13.76 -16.86
CA ASP A 89 7.13 13.27 -15.94
C ASP A 89 6.46 12.73 -14.67
N VAL A 90 6.80 11.50 -14.29
CA VAL A 90 6.18 10.77 -13.18
C VAL A 90 7.23 10.02 -12.37
N ALA A 91 6.90 9.74 -11.10
CA ALA A 91 7.65 8.80 -10.28
C ALA A 91 7.00 7.41 -10.36
N VAL A 92 7.80 6.37 -10.58
CA VAL A 92 7.35 4.97 -10.58
C VAL A 92 7.99 4.26 -9.40
N LYS A 93 7.15 3.86 -8.43
CA LYS A 93 7.55 3.03 -7.29
C LYS A 93 7.49 1.56 -7.71
N ILE A 94 8.65 0.92 -7.79
CA ILE A 94 8.81 -0.48 -8.17
C ILE A 94 9.07 -1.26 -6.89
N LEU A 95 8.16 -2.16 -6.55
CA LEU A 95 8.27 -3.02 -5.37
C LEU A 95 9.14 -4.25 -5.71
N ARG A 96 9.94 -4.70 -4.74
CA ARG A 96 10.79 -5.89 -4.84
C ARG A 96 10.11 -7.08 -4.16
N ASP A 97 10.31 -8.28 -4.68
CA ASP A 97 10.00 -9.57 -4.04
C ASP A 97 8.61 -9.63 -3.37
N ILE A 98 7.56 -9.26 -4.12
CA ILE A 98 6.19 -9.29 -3.61
C ILE A 98 5.71 -10.75 -3.53
N SER A 99 5.42 -11.23 -2.32
CA SER A 99 4.77 -12.53 -2.17
C SER A 99 3.33 -12.47 -2.70
N PRO A 100 2.78 -13.56 -3.26
CA PRO A 100 1.39 -13.59 -3.74
C PRO A 100 0.38 -13.14 -2.67
N SER A 101 0.66 -13.45 -1.40
CA SER A 101 -0.17 -13.05 -0.25
C SER A 101 -0.25 -11.55 -0.03
N LEU A 102 0.77 -10.78 -0.45
CA LEU A 102 0.82 -9.33 -0.27
C LEU A 102 0.17 -8.58 -1.44
N VAL A 103 -0.05 -9.24 -2.57
CA VAL A 103 -0.62 -8.60 -3.77
C VAL A 103 -2.03 -8.07 -3.52
N GLU A 104 -2.84 -8.80 -2.75
CA GLU A 104 -4.21 -8.37 -2.42
C GLU A 104 -4.20 -7.11 -1.55
N ASP A 105 -3.36 -7.07 -0.52
CA ASP A 105 -3.20 -5.89 0.35
C ASP A 105 -2.72 -4.67 -0.45
N LEU A 106 -1.79 -4.88 -1.39
CA LEU A 106 -1.31 -3.81 -2.27
C LEU A 106 -2.40 -3.28 -3.21
N GLN A 107 -3.28 -4.15 -3.70
CA GLN A 107 -4.43 -3.73 -4.51
C GLN A 107 -5.39 -2.88 -3.67
N VAL A 108 -5.67 -3.30 -2.43
CA VAL A 108 -6.50 -2.52 -1.51
C VAL A 108 -5.88 -1.14 -1.23
N GLU A 109 -4.59 -1.09 -0.89
CA GLU A 109 -3.88 0.17 -0.64
C GLU A 109 -3.89 1.09 -1.88
N ALA A 110 -3.57 0.54 -3.06
CA ALA A 110 -3.60 1.30 -4.30
C ALA A 110 -5.00 1.86 -4.60
N SER A 111 -6.04 1.08 -4.33
CA SER A 111 -7.44 1.53 -4.51
C SER A 111 -7.77 2.73 -3.63
N HIS A 112 -7.21 2.82 -2.42
CA HIS A 112 -7.38 3.97 -1.55
C HIS A 112 -6.58 5.17 -2.04
N LEU A 113 -5.31 4.98 -2.40
CA LEU A 113 -4.44 6.06 -2.88
C LEU A 113 -4.96 6.72 -4.16
N LEU A 114 -5.58 5.96 -5.06
CA LEU A 114 -6.19 6.48 -6.29
C LEU A 114 -7.38 7.42 -6.03
N LYS A 115 -8.07 7.25 -4.89
CA LYS A 115 -9.22 8.08 -4.49
C LYS A 115 -8.76 9.40 -3.88
N LEU A 116 -7.51 9.50 -3.44
CA LEU A 116 -6.96 10.70 -2.83
C LEU A 116 -6.65 11.76 -3.89
N GLN A 117 -7.49 12.80 -3.93
CA GLN A 117 -7.32 13.93 -4.83
C GLN A 117 -7.36 15.23 -4.04
N HIS A 118 -6.18 15.74 -3.71
CA HIS A 118 -6.01 17.01 -3.00
C HIS A 118 -4.74 17.71 -3.47
N SER A 119 -4.71 19.04 -3.47
CA SER A 119 -3.56 19.84 -3.96
C SER A 119 -2.28 19.59 -3.15
N ASN A 120 -2.42 19.30 -1.86
CA ASN A 120 -1.29 19.04 -0.95
C ASN A 120 -0.97 17.55 -0.78
N LEU A 121 -1.57 16.66 -1.59
CA LEU A 121 -1.28 15.23 -1.59
C LEU A 121 -0.67 14.81 -2.92
N ILE A 122 0.29 13.88 -2.86
CA ILE A 122 0.82 13.26 -4.07
C ILE A 122 -0.31 12.43 -4.70
N ARG A 123 -0.60 12.71 -5.97
CA ARG A 123 -1.61 11.99 -6.74
C ARG A 123 -1.02 10.71 -7.32
N MET A 124 -1.67 9.58 -7.04
CA MET A 124 -1.44 8.34 -7.77
C MET A 124 -2.24 8.37 -9.08
N TYR A 125 -1.57 8.10 -10.21
CA TYR A 125 -2.21 8.11 -11.54
C TYR A 125 -2.75 6.75 -11.97
N GLY A 126 -2.12 5.66 -11.54
CA GLY A 126 -2.47 4.32 -11.96
C GLY A 126 -1.46 3.29 -11.48
N ILE A 127 -1.67 2.06 -11.94
CA ILE A 127 -0.82 0.90 -11.62
C ILE A 127 -0.27 0.34 -12.93
N VAL A 128 0.98 -0.11 -12.92
CA VAL A 128 1.56 -0.88 -14.03
C VAL A 128 1.62 -2.33 -13.58
N GLN A 129 0.95 -3.23 -14.30
CA GLN A 129 1.12 -4.67 -14.10
C GLN A 129 2.31 -5.17 -14.92
N GLN A 130 3.08 -6.09 -14.37
CA GLN A 130 4.31 -6.62 -14.97
C GLN A 130 4.02 -7.87 -15.81
#